data_AF-A0A9P0SV66-F1
#
_entry.id   AF-A0A9P0SV66-F1
#
_cell.length_a   1.000
_cell.length_b   1.000
_cell.length_c   1.000
_cell.angle_alpha   90.00
_cell.angle_beta   90.00
_cell.angle_gamma   90.00
#
_symmetry.space_group_name_H-M   'P 1'
#
loop_
_entity.id
_entity.type
_entity.pdbx_description
1 polymer ?
#
loop_
_entity_poly.entity_id
_entity_poly.type
_entity_poly.pdbx_seq_one_letter_code
_entity_poly.pdbx_strand_id
1 'polypeptide(L)'
;MAQRKSLLFYLAVIFVVLSTLSHEVEARRKILRGRRVMTRTYYHGNSVPAWAISLMSGIGMLLVGGVLYAIMRKMVLSAETGTLNTYQPAMQNDQV
;
A
#
# COMPACT_ATOMS: atom_id res chain seq x y z
N MET A 1 5.46 11.64 -28.98
CA MET A 1 5.66 12.07 -27.58
C MET A 1 5.05 11.03 -26.67
N ALA A 2 5.86 10.20 -26.01
CA ALA A 2 5.35 9.20 -25.08
C ALA A 2 4.83 9.91 -23.82
N GLN A 3 3.52 10.10 -23.71
CA GLN A 3 2.90 10.56 -22.47
C GLN A 3 3.27 9.56 -21.38
N ARG A 4 4.09 9.99 -20.41
CA ARG A 4 4.36 9.22 -19.19
C ARG A 4 3.04 9.09 -18.43
N LYS A 5 2.28 8.03 -18.71
CA LYS A 5 1.09 7.71 -17.93
C LYS A 5 1.54 7.49 -16.49
N SER A 6 0.84 8.10 -15.55
CA SER A 6 1.16 8.03 -14.12
C SER A 6 1.30 6.56 -13.70
N LEU A 7 2.24 6.26 -12.81
CA LEU A 7 2.40 4.92 -12.22
C LEU A 7 1.06 4.37 -11.68
N LEU A 8 0.21 5.28 -11.18
CA LEU A 8 -1.13 4.97 -10.70
C LEU A 8 -2.07 4.43 -11.78
N PHE A 9 -1.90 4.86 -13.03
CA PHE A 9 -2.69 4.36 -14.15
C PHE A 9 -2.37 2.89 -14.44
N TYR A 10 -1.08 2.53 -14.48
CA TYR A 10 -0.66 1.14 -14.68
C TYR A 10 -1.08 0.24 -13.52
N LEU A 11 -0.99 0.75 -12.28
CA LEU A 11 -1.42 0.03 -11.08
C LEU A 11 -2.95 -0.21 -11.10
N ALA A 12 -3.74 0.78 -11.51
CA ALA A 12 -5.19 0.64 -11.66
C ALA A 12 -5.56 -0.40 -12.73
N VAL A 13 -4.86 -0.41 -13.87
CA VAL A 13 -5.07 -1.41 -14.92
C VAL A 13 -4.73 -2.82 -14.42
N ILE A 14 -3.63 -2.98 -13.68
CA ILE A 14 -3.25 -4.26 -13.08
C ILE A 14 -4.32 -4.77 -12.10
N PHE A 15 -4.91 -3.89 -11.28
CA PHE A 15 -5.99 -4.27 -10.38
C PHE A 15 -7.29 -4.67 -11.09
N VAL A 16 -7.65 -3.97 -12.16
CA VAL A 16 -8.82 -4.35 -12.98
C VAL A 16 -8.60 -5.72 -13.61
N VAL A 17 -7.41 -6.00 -14.13
CA VAL A 17 -7.07 -7.31 -14.71
C VAL A 17 -7.08 -8.42 -13.66
N LEU A 18 -6.48 -8.20 -12.48
CA LEU A 18 -6.46 -9.19 -11.39
C LEU A 18 -7.86 -9.48 -10.81
N SER A 19 -8.75 -8.48 -10.82
CA SER A 19 -10.15 -8.66 -10.44
C SER A 19 -10.90 -9.58 -11.40
N THR A 20 -10.58 -9.56 -12.68
CA THR A 20 -11.23 -10.44 -13.67
C THR A 20 -10.68 -11.87 -13.65
N LEU A 21 -9.46 -12.07 -13.13
CA LEU A 21 -8.77 -13.37 -13.08
C LEU A 21 -9.02 -14.15 -11.78
N SER A 22 -9.63 -13.51 -10.77
CA SER A 22 -9.93 -14.13 -9.48
C SER A 22 -11.27 -14.88 -9.55
N HIS A 23 -11.32 -15.95 -10.32
CA HIS A 23 -12.45 -16.90 -10.26
C HIS A 23 -12.35 -17.73 -8.97
N GLU A 24 -13.48 -17.87 -8.28
CA GLU A 24 -13.57 -18.66 -7.05
C GLU A 24 -13.11 -20.10 -7.31
N VAL A 25 -12.14 -20.56 -6.52
CA VAL A 25 -11.68 -21.95 -6.54
C VAL A 25 -12.77 -22.80 -5.88
N GLU A 26 -13.80 -23.12 -6.65
CA GLU A 26 -14.68 -24.24 -6.36
C GLU A 26 -13.83 -25.51 -6.48
N ALA A 27 -13.28 -25.96 -5.36
CA ALA A 27 -12.72 -27.30 -5.21
C ALA A 27 -13.84 -28.35 -5.30
N ARG A 28 -14.53 -28.42 -6.44
CA ARG A 28 -15.53 -29.43 -6.73
C ARG A 28 -14.82 -30.71 -7.14
N ARG A 29 -14.52 -31.58 -6.18
CA ARG A 29 -14.27 -32.98 -6.52
C ARG A 29 -15.57 -33.79 -6.54
N LYS A 30 -15.95 -34.10 -7.77
CA LYS A 30 -16.41 -35.41 -8.25
C LYS A 30 -17.86 -35.81 -7.97
N ILE A 31 -18.51 -36.05 -9.11
CA ILE A 31 -19.81 -36.64 -9.38
C ILE A 31 -20.09 -37.90 -8.55
N LEU A 32 -21.17 -37.89 -7.77
CA LEU A 32 -21.84 -39.11 -7.29
C LEU A 32 -22.90 -39.49 -8.33
N ARG A 33 -22.55 -40.39 -9.25
CA ARG A 33 -23.50 -41.05 -10.14
C ARG A 33 -24.45 -41.92 -9.29
N GLY A 34 -25.75 -41.69 -9.38
CA GLY A 34 -26.78 -42.67 -9.00
C GLY A 34 -27.43 -42.55 -7.61
N ARG A 35 -27.11 -41.54 -6.79
CA ARG A 35 -27.83 -41.26 -5.53
C ARG A 35 -28.29 -39.81 -5.52
N ARG A 36 -29.56 -39.57 -5.19
CA ARG A 36 -30.23 -38.25 -5.12
C ARG A 36 -29.22 -37.19 -4.66
N VAL A 37 -28.84 -36.30 -5.57
CA VAL A 37 -27.80 -35.30 -5.36
C VAL A 37 -28.32 -34.34 -4.29
N MET A 38 -27.78 -34.47 -3.07
CA MET A 38 -27.91 -33.42 -2.06
C MET A 38 -27.09 -32.24 -2.58
N THR A 39 -27.77 -31.25 -3.16
CA THR A 39 -27.14 -29.98 -3.55
C THR A 39 -26.80 -29.22 -2.27
N ARG A 40 -25.69 -29.57 -1.64
CA ARG A 40 -25.09 -28.75 -0.60
C ARG A 40 -24.69 -27.46 -1.31
N THR A 41 -25.41 -26.38 -1.07
CA THR A 41 -25.01 -25.04 -1.49
C THR A 41 -23.76 -24.72 -0.69
N TYR A 42 -22.60 -24.93 -1.31
CA TYR A 42 -21.34 -24.49 -0.74
C TYR A 42 -21.37 -22.96 -0.72
N TYR A 43 -21.04 -22.38 0.43
CA TYR A 43 -20.84 -20.95 0.52
C TYR A 43 -19.82 -20.55 -0.53
N HIS A 44 -20.17 -19.57 -1.35
CA HIS A 44 -19.23 -18.92 -2.28
C HIS A 44 -17.99 -18.52 -1.49
N GLY A 45 -16.83 -18.88 -2.03
CA GLY A 45 -15.55 -18.55 -1.43
C GLY A 45 -15.43 -17.04 -1.32
N ASN A 46 -14.54 -16.56 -0.46
CA ASN A 46 -14.30 -15.13 -0.40
C ASN A 46 -13.80 -14.66 -1.78
N SER A 47 -14.55 -13.80 -2.47
CA SER A 47 -14.24 -13.39 -3.85
C SER A 47 -12.91 -12.62 -3.95
N VAL A 48 -12.39 -12.14 -2.81
CA VAL A 48 -11.05 -11.57 -2.68
C VAL A 48 -10.06 -12.70 -2.35
N PRO A 49 -9.05 -12.93 -3.21
CA PRO A 49 -8.05 -13.96 -2.95
C PRO A 49 -7.19 -13.59 -1.73
N ALA A 50 -6.77 -14.59 -0.97
CA ALA A 50 -6.07 -14.38 0.31
C ALA A 50 -4.79 -13.51 0.19
N TRP A 51 -4.07 -13.60 -0.93
CA TRP A 51 -2.88 -12.80 -1.18
C TRP A 51 -3.20 -11.30 -1.32
N ALA A 52 -4.38 -10.94 -1.85
CA ALA A 52 -4.78 -9.55 -2.01
C ALA A 52 -5.08 -8.89 -0.66
N ILE A 53 -5.64 -9.65 0.30
CA ILE A 53 -5.88 -9.16 1.67
C ILE A 53 -4.55 -8.81 2.36
N SER A 54 -3.55 -9.69 2.24
CA SER A 54 -2.21 -9.44 2.80
C SER A 54 -1.54 -8.23 2.14
N LEU A 55 -1.64 -8.09 0.81
CA LEU A 55 -1.08 -6.97 0.08
C LEU A 55 -1.74 -5.63 0.47
N MET A 56 -3.07 -5.59 0.57
CA MET A 56 -3.80 -4.40 1.02
C MET A 56 -3.44 -4.02 2.45
N SER A 57 -3.30 -5.00 3.35
CA SER A 57 -2.86 -4.77 4.73
C SER A 57 -1.44 -4.18 4.77
N GLY A 58 -0.50 -4.72 3.99
CA GLY A 58 0.87 -4.20 3.90
C GLY A 58 0.94 -2.76 3.39
N ILE A 59 0.18 -2.42 2.33
CA ILE A 59 0.08 -1.05 1.83
C ILE A 59 -0.47 -0.11 2.91
N GLY A 60 -1.51 -0.55 3.64
CA GLY A 60 -2.07 0.22 4.75
C GLY A 60 -1.02 0.52 5.82
N MET A 61 -0.20 -0.45 6.18
CA MET A 61 0.86 -0.29 7.19
C MET A 61 1.93 0.70 6.74
N LEU A 62 2.31 0.68 5.46
CA LEU A 62 3.26 1.64 4.88
C LEU A 62 2.70 3.07 4.88
N LEU A 63 1.41 3.24 4.53
CA LEU A 63 0.76 4.54 4.56
C LEU A 63 0.71 5.12 5.98
N VAL A 64 0.31 4.29 6.95
CA VAL A 64 0.28 4.70 8.36
C VAL A 64 1.67 5.10 8.85
N GLY A 65 2.70 4.31 8.53
CA GLY A 65 4.10 4.63 8.87
C GLY A 65 4.59 5.93 8.21
N GLY A 66 4.26 6.14 6.94
CA GLY A 66 4.61 7.36 6.21
C GLY A 66 3.95 8.62 6.77
N VAL A 67 2.67 8.53 7.14
CA VAL A 67 1.94 9.62 7.80
C VAL A 67 2.55 9.94 9.17
N LEU A 68 2.83 8.91 9.98
CA LEU A 68 3.46 9.09 11.28
C LEU A 68 4.82 9.78 11.17
N TYR A 69 5.63 9.37 10.19
CA TYR A 69 6.92 10.01 9.91
C TYR A 69 6.77 11.48 9.51
N ALA A 70 5.79 11.81 8.66
CA ALA A 70 5.53 13.19 8.26
C ALA A 70 5.14 14.07 9.45
N ILE A 71 4.34 13.55 10.38
CA ILE A 71 3.97 14.23 11.62
C ILE A 71 5.23 14.46 12.48
N MET A 72 6.03 13.42 12.71
CA MET A 72 7.29 13.53 13.46
C MET A 72 8.23 14.58 12.84
N ARG A 73 8.40 14.55 11.51
CA ARG A 73 9.22 15.52 10.79
C ARG A 73 8.75 16.95 11.00
N LYS A 74 7.44 17.19 10.94
CA LYS A 74 6.87 18.53 11.10
C LYS A 74 6.93 19.04 12.55
N MET A 75 6.75 18.16 13.53
CA MET A 75 6.67 18.54 14.94
C MET A 75 8.04 18.64 15.61
N VAL A 76 8.94 17.69 15.30
CA VAL A 76 10.23 17.57 16.01
C VAL A 76 11.34 18.21 15.18
N LEU A 77 11.52 17.74 13.94
CA LEU A 77 12.67 18.15 13.11
C LEU A 77 12.55 19.57 12.58
N SER A 78 11.34 19.99 12.19
CA SER A 78 11.13 21.37 11.70
C SER A 78 11.12 22.42 12.82
N ALA A 79 10.92 22.04 14.08
CA ALA A 79 10.95 22.97 15.20
C ALA A 79 12.37 23.45 15.53
N GLU A 80 13.39 22.61 15.31
CA GLU A 80 14.80 22.97 15.58
C GLU A 80 15.45 23.79 14.45
N THR A 81 14.93 23.70 13.23
CA THR A 81 15.54 24.37 12.05
C THR A 81 15.13 25.84 11.86
N GLY A 82 14.38 26.42 12.80
CA GLY A 82 14.14 27.86 12.82
C GLY A 82 15.41 28.62 13.21
N THR A 83 16.21 29.03 12.22
CA THR A 83 17.29 30.05 12.29
C THR A 83 18.73 29.65 12.68
N LEU A 84 19.17 28.40 12.49
CA LEU A 84 20.61 28.08 12.61
C LEU A 84 21.39 28.39 11.31
N ASN A 85 21.39 29.65 10.89
CA ASN A 85 22.53 30.21 10.13
C ASN A 85 23.58 30.66 11.15
N THR A 86 24.18 29.71 11.88
CA THR A 86 25.23 30.00 12.87
C THR A 86 26.56 30.19 12.17
N TYR A 87 26.64 31.24 11.35
CA TYR A 87 27.92 31.85 11.06
C TYR A 87 28.18 32.84 12.21
N GLN A 88 29.01 32.42 13.16
CA GLN A 88 29.50 33.31 14.21
C GLN A 88 30.87 33.82 13.76
N PRO A 89 30.98 35.05 13.22
CA PRO A 89 32.29 35.58 12.86
C PRO A 89 33.15 35.69 14.12
N ALA A 90 34.43 35.30 13.99
CA ALA A 90 35.40 35.46 15.06
C ALA A 90 35.56 36.94 15.40
N MET A 91 35.56 37.28 16.69
CA MET A 91 35.83 38.65 17.14
C MET A 91 37.27 39.03 16.77
N GLN A 92 37.41 39.89 15.77
CA GLN A 92 38.70 40.47 15.38
C GLN A 92 38.98 41.65 16.31
N ASN A 93 39.95 41.48 17.20
CA ASN A 93 40.45 42.59 18.01
C ASN A 93 41.32 43.48 17.11
N ASP A 94 40.76 44.57 16.61
CA ASP A 94 41.48 45.62 15.92
C ASP A 94 42.28 46.45 16.95
N GLN A 95 43.45 45.93 17.34
CA GLN A 95 44.48 46.69 18.06
C GLN A 95 45.85 46.43 17.43
N VAL A 96 46.17 47.17 16.36
CA VAL A 96 47.52 47.66 16.02
C VAL A 96 47.38 48.98 15.28
#